data_AF-A0A1T5BER5-F1
#
_entry.id   AF-A0A1T5BER5-F1
#
_cell.length_a   1.000
_cell.length_b   1.000
_cell.length_c   1.000
_cell.angle_alpha   90.00
_cell.angle_beta   90.00
_cell.angle_gamma   90.00
#
_symmetry.space_group_name_H-M   'P 1'
#
loop_
_entity.id
_entity.type
_entity.pdbx_description
1 polymer ?
#
loop_
_entity_poly.entity_id
_entity_poly.type
_entity_poly.pdbx_seq_one_letter_code
_entity_poly.pdbx_strand_id
1 'polypeptide(L)'
;MTYTIEQRLMSGLPNQALKAVKYVIAHESGNPNNCGPNALENEIAYMNRNKANAFTSHWVGCGGKIVQVAPVNRVQYGCDPKGNPLSYAQIELARTNDKDQFKKDYAAYVWL
;
A
#
# COMPACT_ATOMS: atom_id res chain seq x y z
N MET A 1 -9.59 15.86 -9.63
CA MET A 1 -8.13 15.63 -9.80
C MET A 1 -7.95 14.21 -10.28
N THR A 2 -6.96 13.94 -11.12
CA THR A 2 -6.66 12.59 -11.60
C THR A 2 -5.23 12.28 -11.16
N TYR A 3 -5.02 11.19 -10.44
CA TYR A 3 -3.69 10.75 -10.01
C TYR A 3 -3.17 9.67 -10.95
N THR A 4 -1.86 9.64 -11.14
CA THR A 4 -1.18 8.57 -11.88
C THR A 4 -0.77 7.47 -10.91
N ILE A 5 -1.01 6.23 -11.29
CA ILE A 5 -0.57 5.05 -10.55
C ILE A 5 0.71 4.52 -11.18
N GLU A 6 1.84 4.65 -10.47
CA GLU A 6 3.11 4.07 -10.89
C GLU A 6 3.08 2.54 -10.67
N GLN A 7 3.48 1.76 -11.68
CA GLN A 7 3.55 0.30 -11.57
C GLN A 7 4.97 -0.16 -11.21
N ARG A 8 5.15 -0.72 -10.02
CA ARG A 8 6.41 -1.29 -9.52
C ARG A 8 6.17 -2.65 -8.86
N LEU A 9 5.57 -3.57 -9.62
CA LEU A 9 5.21 -4.91 -9.13
C LEU A 9 6.43 -5.68 -8.64
N MET A 10 6.36 -6.18 -7.40
CA MET A 10 7.41 -7.01 -6.81
C MET A 10 7.40 -8.41 -7.42
N SER A 11 8.60 -8.97 -7.66
CA SER A 11 8.76 -10.36 -8.09
C SER A 11 8.55 -11.35 -6.94
N GLY A 12 8.18 -12.59 -7.27
CA GLY A 12 8.08 -13.69 -6.29
C GLY A 12 6.88 -13.61 -5.34
N LEU A 13 5.87 -12.79 -5.66
CA LEU A 13 4.63 -12.74 -4.91
C LEU A 13 3.74 -13.96 -5.22
N PRO A 14 2.93 -14.43 -4.24
CA PRO A 14 1.97 -15.50 -4.48
C PRO A 14 0.92 -15.07 -5.51
N ASN A 15 0.52 -15.99 -6.39
CA ASN A 15 -0.53 -15.76 -7.37
C ASN A 15 -1.80 -16.56 -7.02
N GLN A 16 -2.33 -16.33 -5.81
CA GLN A 16 -3.52 -17.01 -5.32
C GLN A 16 -4.78 -16.18 -5.57
N ALA A 17 -5.84 -16.82 -6.07
CA ALA A 17 -7.15 -16.19 -6.23
C ALA A 17 -7.81 -15.89 -4.88
N LEU A 18 -8.61 -14.82 -4.84
CA LEU A 18 -9.45 -14.49 -3.68
C LEU A 18 -10.60 -15.51 -3.55
N LYS A 19 -11.07 -15.73 -2.32
CA LYS A 19 -12.29 -16.53 -2.07
C LYS A 19 -13.54 -15.80 -2.53
N ALA A 20 -13.56 -14.48 -2.36
CA ALA A 20 -14.58 -13.56 -2.85
C ALA A 20 -14.00 -12.15 -2.86
N VAL A 21 -14.59 -11.24 -3.64
CA VAL A 21 -14.23 -9.82 -3.62
C VAL A 21 -15.23 -9.09 -2.73
N LYS A 22 -14.79 -8.62 -1.55
CA LYS A 22 -15.66 -7.94 -0.58
C LYS A 22 -15.13 -6.60 -0.10
N TYR A 23 -13.81 -6.46 -0.02
CA TYR A 23 -13.20 -5.31 0.64
C TYR A 23 -12.11 -4.64 -0.19
N VAL A 24 -11.93 -3.37 0.08
CA VAL A 24 -10.69 -2.64 -0.10
C VAL A 24 -10.25 -2.24 1.31
N ILE A 25 -9.01 -2.56 1.70
CA ILE A 25 -8.54 -2.29 3.07
C ILE A 25 -7.65 -1.07 3.09
N ALA A 26 -7.98 -0.18 4.01
CA ALA A 26 -7.24 1.03 4.30
C ALA A 26 -6.26 0.78 5.46
N HIS A 27 -4.97 0.99 5.22
CA HIS A 27 -3.89 0.90 6.20
C HIS A 27 -3.10 2.21 6.31
N GLU A 28 -2.33 2.34 7.38
CA GLU A 28 -1.30 3.35 7.53
C GLU A 28 -0.06 2.66 8.11
N SER A 29 1.13 3.10 7.69
CA SER A 29 2.38 2.33 7.85
C SER A 29 2.76 2.01 9.30
N GLY A 30 2.15 2.66 10.29
CA GLY A 30 2.39 2.38 11.71
C GLY A 30 3.78 2.76 12.18
N ASN A 31 4.62 3.37 11.33
CA ASN A 31 6.05 3.56 11.58
C ASN A 31 6.38 5.02 11.95
N PRO A 32 6.38 5.40 13.25
CA PRO A 32 6.62 6.78 13.68
C PRO A 32 8.03 7.29 13.39
N ASN A 33 8.97 6.40 13.09
CA ASN A 33 10.36 6.76 12.81
C ASN A 33 10.61 7.03 11.32
N ASN A 34 9.64 6.77 10.44
CA ASN A 34 9.77 6.92 9.00
C ASN A 34 8.81 7.99 8.45
N CYS A 35 9.07 9.25 8.80
CA CYS A 35 8.27 10.41 8.37
C CYS A 35 9.02 11.36 7.42
N GLY A 36 10.21 10.95 6.94
CA GLY A 36 11.09 11.79 6.12
C GLY A 36 10.67 11.87 4.65
N PRO A 37 11.42 12.62 3.82
CA PRO A 37 11.11 12.79 2.39
C PRO A 37 11.12 11.48 1.57
N ASN A 38 11.79 10.45 2.09
CA ASN A 38 11.88 9.12 1.47
C ASN A 38 10.96 8.07 2.14
N ALA A 39 9.99 8.49 2.96
CA ALA A 39 9.16 7.57 3.75
C ALA A 39 8.52 6.47 2.88
N LEU A 40 7.90 6.85 1.76
CA LEU A 40 7.30 5.92 0.80
C LEU A 40 8.30 4.90 0.26
N GLU A 41 9.47 5.36 -0.20
CA GLU A 41 10.48 4.48 -0.79
C GLU A 41 11.08 3.53 0.24
N ASN A 42 11.28 3.99 1.48
CA ASN A 42 11.76 3.17 2.58
C ASN A 42 10.78 2.03 2.90
N GLU A 43 9.47 2.32 2.94
CA GLU A 43 8.44 1.31 3.19
C GLU A 43 8.35 0.28 2.06
N ILE A 44 8.31 0.73 0.80
CA ILE A 44 8.27 -0.17 -0.36
C ILE A 44 9.51 -1.09 -0.37
N ALA A 45 10.69 -0.54 -0.10
CA ALA A 45 11.93 -1.30 -0.05
C ALA A 45 11.93 -2.30 1.12
N TYR A 46 11.43 -1.92 2.30
CA TYR A 46 11.30 -2.81 3.44
C TYR A 46 10.30 -3.93 3.18
N MET A 47 9.12 -3.60 2.63
CA MET A 47 8.09 -4.57 2.28
C MET A 47 8.63 -5.56 1.24
N ASN A 48 9.37 -5.13 0.21
CA ASN A 48 9.93 -6.05 -0.77
C ASN A 48 10.91 -7.08 -0.16
N ARG A 49 11.67 -6.68 0.87
CA ARG A 49 12.56 -7.59 1.61
C ARG A 49 11.80 -8.54 2.54
N ASN A 50 10.64 -8.13 3.04
CA ASN A 50 9.87 -8.85 4.07
C ASN A 50 8.53 -9.42 3.58
N LYS A 51 8.26 -9.40 2.26
CA LYS A 51 7.00 -9.80 1.63
C LYS A 51 6.52 -11.22 1.91
N ALA A 52 7.42 -12.10 2.36
CA ALA A 52 7.04 -13.42 2.85
C ALA A 52 6.16 -13.35 4.11
N ASN A 53 6.30 -12.29 4.91
CA ASN A 53 5.54 -12.06 6.13
C ASN A 53 4.29 -11.20 5.87
N ALA A 54 4.47 -10.05 5.20
CA ALA A 54 3.40 -9.11 4.94
C ALA A 54 3.66 -8.30 3.66
N PHE A 55 2.61 -8.11 2.86
CA PHE A 55 2.62 -7.19 1.71
C PHE A 55 1.22 -6.73 1.34
N THR A 56 1.13 -5.56 0.70
CA THR A 56 -0.11 -4.92 0.24
C THR A 56 -0.02 -4.59 -1.25
N SER A 57 -1.15 -4.23 -1.87
CA SER A 57 -1.23 -3.91 -3.30
C SER A 57 -0.62 -2.57 -3.66
N HIS A 58 -0.83 -1.55 -2.81
CA HIS A 58 -0.47 -0.17 -3.11
C HIS A 58 0.11 0.55 -1.91
N TRP A 59 0.90 1.56 -2.21
CA TRP A 59 1.35 2.56 -1.27
C TRP A 59 1.04 3.97 -1.79
N VAL A 60 0.64 4.85 -0.88
CA VAL A 60 0.40 6.28 -1.14
C VAL A 60 1.27 7.12 -0.22
N GLY A 61 1.90 8.17 -0.73
CA GLY A 61 2.70 9.07 0.10
C GLY A 61 3.58 10.05 -0.68
N CYS A 62 4.46 10.73 0.04
CA CYS A 62 5.49 11.60 -0.55
C CYS A 62 4.95 12.63 -1.55
N GLY A 63 3.84 13.29 -1.21
CA GLY A 63 3.20 14.35 -1.98
C GLY A 63 2.08 13.87 -2.91
N GLY A 64 1.38 12.80 -2.55
CA GLY A 64 0.27 12.23 -3.31
C GLY A 64 0.70 11.24 -4.41
N LYS A 65 1.91 10.69 -4.31
CA LYS A 65 2.35 9.63 -5.22
C LYS A 65 1.61 8.34 -4.89
N ILE A 66 1.22 7.60 -5.91
CA ILE A 66 0.58 6.29 -5.79
C ILE A 66 1.44 5.27 -6.52
N VAL A 67 1.77 4.18 -5.82
CA VAL A 67 2.60 3.11 -6.36
C VAL A 67 1.88 1.78 -6.15
N GLN A 68 1.58 1.10 -7.25
CA GLN A 68 1.12 -0.29 -7.22
C GLN A 68 2.34 -1.23 -7.19
N VAL A 69 2.42 -2.06 -6.16
CA VAL A 69 3.56 -2.93 -5.89
C VAL A 69 3.20 -4.41 -5.82
N ALA A 70 1.91 -4.74 -5.76
CA ALA A 70 1.41 -6.09 -5.98
C ALA A 70 0.15 -6.11 -6.86
N PRO A 71 -0.13 -7.22 -7.56
CA PRO A 71 -1.36 -7.35 -8.33
C PRO A 71 -2.61 -7.22 -7.44
N VAL A 72 -3.59 -6.45 -7.90
CA VAL A 72 -4.94 -6.47 -7.32
C VAL A 72 -5.67 -7.76 -7.69
N ASN A 73 -6.78 -8.04 -7.00
CA ASN A 73 -7.58 -9.25 -7.21
C ASN A 73 -6.80 -10.57 -6.99
N ARG A 74 -5.73 -10.49 -6.18
CA ARG A 74 -4.93 -11.60 -5.69
C ARG A 74 -4.73 -11.43 -4.20
N VAL A 75 -4.53 -12.56 -3.51
CA VAL A 75 -4.30 -12.55 -2.06
C VAL A 75 -3.08 -11.68 -1.73
N GLN A 76 -3.24 -10.83 -0.72
CA GLN A 76 -2.22 -9.99 -0.10
C GLN A 76 -2.13 -10.38 1.39
N TYR A 77 -1.05 -10.01 2.07
CA TYR A 77 -0.78 -10.41 3.46
C TYR A 77 -0.74 -9.22 4.44
N GLY A 78 -1.69 -8.28 4.36
CA GLY A 78 -1.71 -7.10 5.24
C GLY A 78 -2.81 -7.07 6.29
N CYS A 79 -3.85 -7.91 6.22
CA CYS A 79 -5.05 -7.80 7.08
C CYS A 79 -5.53 -9.15 7.66
N ASP A 80 -4.58 -9.97 8.13
CA ASP A 80 -4.80 -11.30 8.71
C ASP A 80 -5.41 -12.37 7.77
N PRO A 81 -5.23 -13.68 8.08
CA PRO A 81 -5.73 -14.77 7.23
C PRO A 81 -7.24 -14.77 6.96
N LYS A 82 -8.04 -14.11 7.81
CA LYS A 82 -9.49 -13.97 7.62
C LYS A 82 -9.85 -12.88 6.61
N GLY A 83 -9.13 -11.76 6.62
CA GLY A 83 -9.38 -10.63 5.73
C GLY A 83 -8.70 -10.80 4.36
N ASN A 84 -7.46 -11.28 4.34
CA ASN A 84 -6.64 -11.46 3.15
C ASN A 84 -7.35 -12.10 1.94
N PRO A 85 -8.10 -13.22 2.08
CA PRO A 85 -8.77 -13.85 0.94
C PRO A 85 -10.02 -13.12 0.45
N LEU A 86 -10.40 -11.99 1.06
CA LEU A 86 -11.61 -11.23 0.77
C LEU A 86 -11.32 -9.81 0.24
N SER A 87 -10.05 -9.39 0.24
CA SER A 87 -9.62 -8.03 -0.08
C SER A 87 -9.16 -7.92 -1.53
N TYR A 88 -9.88 -7.15 -2.36
CA TYR A 88 -9.49 -6.84 -3.75
C TYR A 88 -8.14 -6.11 -3.79
N ALA A 89 -7.98 -5.16 -2.87
CA ALA A 89 -6.81 -4.34 -2.68
C ALA A 89 -6.63 -4.04 -1.19
N GLN A 90 -5.38 -3.90 -0.78
CA GLN A 90 -4.95 -3.39 0.52
C GLN A 90 -3.98 -2.24 0.21
N ILE A 91 -4.20 -1.07 0.78
CA ILE A 91 -3.46 0.16 0.47
C ILE A 91 -2.87 0.70 1.75
N GLU A 92 -1.59 0.99 1.72
CA GLU A 92 -0.86 1.63 2.81
C GLU A 92 -0.66 3.12 2.56
N LEU A 93 -0.91 3.93 3.58
CA LEU A 93 -0.53 5.34 3.62
C LEU A 93 0.83 5.48 4.32
N ALA A 94 1.83 6.01 3.63
CA ALA A 94 3.12 6.34 4.22
C ALA A 94 2.98 7.51 5.20
N ARG A 95 3.64 7.41 6.36
CA ARG A 95 3.59 8.45 7.38
C ARG A 95 4.35 9.71 6.96
N THR A 96 3.83 10.87 7.39
CA THR A 96 4.51 12.16 7.31
C THR A 96 4.13 13.01 8.53
N ASN A 97 5.06 13.85 8.97
CA ASN A 97 4.81 14.87 9.99
C ASN A 97 4.58 16.26 9.38
N ASP A 98 4.64 16.38 8.06
CA ASP A 98 4.32 17.60 7.33
C ASP A 98 2.82 17.63 7.02
N LYS A 99 2.13 18.64 7.57
CA LYS A 99 0.68 18.79 7.44
C LYS A 99 0.23 19.01 6.00
N ASP A 100 1.00 19.72 5.19
CA ASP A 100 0.63 20.04 3.81
C ASP A 100 0.93 18.87 2.88
N GLN A 101 1.97 18.10 3.16
CA GLN A 101 2.19 16.80 2.52
C GLN A 101 1.05 15.83 2.87
N PHE A 102 0.68 15.72 4.15
CA PHE A 102 -0.40 14.83 4.59
C PHE A 102 -1.71 15.11 3.84
N LYS A 103 -2.09 16.37 3.64
CA LYS A 103 -3.30 16.72 2.86
C LYS A 103 -3.24 16.18 1.43
N LYS A 104 -2.08 16.24 0.78
CA LYS A 104 -1.87 15.72 -0.59
C LYS A 104 -1.90 14.19 -0.60
N ASP A 105 -1.20 13.57 0.34
CA ASP A 105 -1.12 12.12 0.50
C ASP A 105 -2.51 11.54 0.77
N TYR A 106 -3.25 12.13 1.71
CA TYR A 106 -4.60 11.69 2.07
C TYR A 106 -5.62 11.89 0.94
N ALA A 107 -5.52 13.00 0.18
CA ALA A 107 -6.38 13.21 -0.99
C ALA A 107 -6.16 12.15 -2.07
N ALA A 108 -4.89 11.78 -2.33
CA ALA A 108 -4.55 10.70 -3.26
C ALA A 108 -5.04 9.33 -2.73
N TYR A 109 -4.92 9.11 -1.43
CA TYR A 109 -5.31 7.88 -0.76
C TYR A 109 -6.82 7.63 -0.75
N VAL A 110 -7.62 8.68 -0.60
CA VAL A 110 -9.10 8.58 -0.68
C VAL A 110 -9.58 8.45 -2.13
N TRP A 111 -8.84 9.02 -3.09
CA TRP A 111 -9.18 8.91 -4.51
C TRP A 111 -8.92 7.50 -5.06
N LEU A 112 -7.87 6.84 -4.58
CA LEU A 112 -7.46 5.49 -4.99
C LEU A 112 -8.46 4.43 -4.53
#